data_AF-V6Z4K6-F1
#
_entry.id   AF-V6Z4K6-F1
#
_cell.length_a   1.000
_cell.length_b   1.000
_cell.length_c   1.000
_cell.angle_alpha   90.00
_cell.angle_beta   90.00
_cell.angle_gamma   90.00
#
_symmetry.space_group_name_H-M   'P 1'
#
loop_
_entity.id
_entity.type
_entity.pdbx_description
1 polymer ?
#
loop_
_entity_poly.entity_id
_entity_poly.type
_entity_poly.pdbx_seq_one_letter_code
_entity_poly.pdbx_strand_id
1 'polypeptide(L)' 'MKTLKLVTIGGGSSYTPELVEGMILRSKELPISEWWFVDIPEGQEKLEMLSVW' A
#
# COMPACT_ATOMS: atom_id res chain seq x y z
N MET A 1 -8.66 -3.48 -20.09
CA MET A 1 -9.27 -3.17 -18.78
C MET A 1 -8.64 -1.89 -18.26
N LYS A 2 -9.42 -1.00 -17.64
CA LYS A 2 -8.83 0.16 -16.95
C LYS A 2 -8.23 -0.34 -15.64
N THR A 3 -6.96 -0.03 -15.41
CA THR A 3 -6.27 -0.29 -14.15
C THR A 3 -6.32 0.95 -13.28
N LEU A 4 -6.18 0.75 -11.97
CA LEU A 4 -6.22 1.83 -10.99
C LEU A 4 -4.80 2.21 -10.55
N LYS A 5 -4.60 3.51 -10.34
CA LYS A 5 -3.52 4.03 -9.51
C LYS A 5 -4.08 4.28 -8.12
N LEU A 6 -3.47 3.68 -7.11
CA LEU A 6 -3.87 3.79 -5.70
C LEU A 6 -2.78 4.49 -4.90
N VAL A 7 -3.18 5.36 -3.96
CA VAL A 7 -2.25 6.01 -3.02
C VAL A 7 -2.79 5.81 -1.61
N THR A 8 -1.95 5.25 -0.74
CA THR A 8 -2.22 5.11 0.70
C THR A 8 -1.39 6.14 1.45
N ILE A 9 -2.05 7.09 2.09
CA ILE A 9 -1.42 8.10 2.96
C ILE A 9 -1.42 7.55 4.39
N GLY A 10 -0.26 7.55 5.05
CA GLY A 10 -0.03 6.84 6.31
C GLY A 10 0.43 5.40 6.08
N GLY A 11 1.24 5.16 5.04
CA GLY A 11 1.72 3.83 4.66
C GLY A 11 2.55 3.13 5.73
N GLY A 12 3.16 3.86 6.67
CA GLY A 12 3.87 3.34 7.84
C GLY A 12 2.97 2.71 8.91
N SER A 13 1.67 2.59 8.64
CA SER A 13 0.70 1.94 9.54
C SER A 13 0.99 0.46 9.74
N SER A 14 0.83 -0.03 10.97
CA SER A 14 0.87 -1.47 11.28
C SER A 14 -0.21 -2.28 10.56
N TYR A 15 -1.25 -1.61 10.05
CA TYR A 15 -2.36 -2.22 9.30
C TYR A 15 -2.11 -2.28 7.78
N THR A 16 -1.02 -1.70 7.29
CA THR A 16 -0.67 -1.78 5.86
C THR A 16 -0.55 -3.23 5.33
N PRO A 17 0.02 -4.21 6.08
CA PRO A 17 0.12 -5.59 5.61
C PRO A 17 -1.24 -6.24 5.28
N GLU A 18 -2.24 -6.11 6.15
CA GLU A 18 -3.56 -6.71 5.91
C GLU A 18 -4.31 -6.02 4.76
N LEU A 19 -4.05 -4.72 4.54
CA LEU A 19 -4.58 -3.97 3.40
C LEU A 19 -3.98 -4.52 2.11
N VAL A 20 -2.66 -4.70 2.06
CA VAL A 20 -1.96 -5.29 0.91
C VAL A 20 -2.48 -6.70 0.62
N GLU A 21 -2.56 -7.56 1.64
CA GLU A 21 -3.09 -8.92 1.50
C GLU A 21 -4.53 -8.90 0.95
N GLY A 22 -5.39 -8.06 1.52
CA GLY A 22 -6.79 -7.92 1.09
C GLY A 22 -6.92 -7.49 -0.37
N MET A 23 -6.05 -6.60 -0.84
CA MET A 23 -6.03 -6.12 -2.23
C MET A 23 -5.44 -7.15 -3.18
N ILE A 24 -4.43 -7.93 -2.78
CA ILE A 24 -3.89 -9.04 -3.58
C ILE A 24 -4.96 -10.11 -3.81
N LEU A 25 -5.65 -10.51 -2.74
CA LEU A 25 -6.73 -11.51 -2.78
C LEU A 25 -7.88 -11.09 -3.71
N ARG A 26 -8.10 -9.78 -3.88
CA ARG A 26 -9.18 -9.18 -4.69
C ARG A 26 -8.66 -8.50 -5.97
N SER A 27 -7.45 -8.82 -6.41
CA SER A 27 -6.82 -8.21 -7.59
C SER A 27 -7.63 -8.31 -8.87
N LYS A 28 -8.49 -9.33 -9.00
CA LYS A 28 -9.42 -9.49 -10.13
C LYS A 28 -10.57 -8.48 -10.12
N GLU A 29 -11.00 -8.05 -8.95
CA GLU A 29 -12.09 -7.09 -8.75
C GLU A 29 -11.57 -5.64 -8.82
N LEU A 30 -10.38 -5.41 -8.26
CA LEU A 30 -9.70 -4.12 -8.21
C LEU A 30 -8.29 -4.23 -8.81
N PRO A 31 -8.17 -4.20 -10.15
CA PRO A 31 -6.88 -4.29 -10.82
C PRO A 31 -6.08 -3.00 -10.62
N ILE A 32 -5.12 -3.04 -9.69
CA ILE A 32 -4.18 -1.94 -9.44
C ILE A 32 -2.95 -2.14 -10.32
N SER A 33 -2.61 -1.12 -11.12
CA SER A 33 -1.35 -1.11 -11.90
C SER A 33 -0.22 -0.37 -11.20
N GLU A 34 -0.55 0.50 -10.24
CA GLU A 34 0.41 1.35 -9.56
C GLU A 34 -0.11 1.66 -8.14
N TRP A 35 0.69 1.39 -7.11
CA TRP A 35 0.31 1.65 -5.72
C TRP A 35 1.44 2.38 -5.01
N TRP A 36 1.14 3.57 -4.47
CA TRP A 36 2.05 4.38 -3.70
C TRP A 36 1.69 4.34 -2.22
N PHE A 37 2.69 4.11 -1.39
CA PHE A 37 2.59 4.31 0.06
C PHE A 37 3.37 5.56 0.41
N VAL A 38 2.70 6.50 1.06
CA VAL A 38 3.31 7.78 1.45
C VAL A 38 3.09 8.01 2.93
N ASP A 39 4.06 8.64 3.58
CA ASP A 39 4.00 9.04 4.98
C ASP A 39 4.68 10.40 5.17
N ILE A 40 4.53 10.97 6.36
CA ILE A 40 5.28 12.17 6.78
C ILE A 40 6.72 11.78 7.16
N PRO A 41 7.67 12.73 7.23
CA PRO A 41 9.06 12.43 7.57
C PRO A 41 9.24 11.62 8.85
N GLU A 42 8.43 11.86 9.88
CA GLU A 42 8.45 11.14 11.16
C GLU A 42 7.97 9.67 11.04
N GLY A 43 7.17 9.36 10.01
CA GLY A 43 6.68 8.01 9.72
C GLY A 43 7.58 7.20 8.78
N GLN A 44 8.63 7.83 8.25
CA GLN A 44 9.50 7.25 7.22
C GLN A 44 10.14 5.92 7.66
N GLU A 45 10.63 5.82 8.90
CA GLU A 45 11.25 4.58 9.41
C GLU A 45 10.25 3.41 9.41
N LYS A 46 8.99 3.67 9.78
CA LYS A 46 7.93 2.64 9.75
C LYS A 46 7.56 2.25 8.33
N LEU A 47 7.49 3.23 7.43
CA LEU A 47 7.22 2.99 6.01
C LEU A 47 8.34 2.18 5.36
N GLU A 48 9.60 2.51 5.64
CA GLU A 48 10.78 1.80 5.16
C GLU A 48 10.81 0.38 5.71
N MET A 49 10.58 0.18 7.01
CA MET A 49 10.47 -1.15 7.62
C MET A 49 9.45 -2.02 6.89
N LEU A 50 8.29 -1.49 6.52
CA LEU A 50 7.24 -2.22 5.79
C LEU A 50 7.59 -2.47 4.32
N SER A 51 8.49 -1.67 3.73
CA SER A 51 8.90 -1.78 2.32
C SER A 51 9.96 -2.87 2.08
N VAL A 52 10.50 -3.48 3.15
CA VAL A 52 11.54 -4.53 3.07
C VAL A 52 10.97 -5.96 3.15
N TRP A 53 9.64 -6.11 3.17
CA TRP A 53 8.93 -7.40 3.26
C TRP A 53 8.54 -7.96 1.88
#